data_AF-A0A1F5QA20-F1
#
_entry.id   AF-A0A1F5QA20-F1
#
_cell.length_a   1.000
_cell.length_b   1.000
_cell.length_c   1.000
_cell.angle_alpha   90.00
_cell.angle_beta   90.00
_cell.angle_gamma   90.00
#
_symmetry.space_group_name_H-M   'P 1'
#
loop_
_entity.id
_entity.type
_entity.pdbx_description
1 polymer ?
#
loop_
_entity_poly.entity_id
_entity_poly.type
_entity_poly.pdbx_seq_one_letter_code
_entity_poly.pdbx_strand_id
1 'polypeptide(L)'
;MNAAKNRGVVTDRELVVAKKAIDVGSLILSGKRSPVDESALEALDVALQAFWDRQPFTATGEVLKPATFAEFLAVPNRTPGMFNQLASEVSWWTLLDQIEQSCFLQPERLEIARSVLITLWKDEIARKPYQPPKDWRYLPVMQVAEWFKKIFGSSLVADAVVKHASKGNWSDGSEGFLTAPKLTTLARLFAIEGNPLEDTTEGRIAYARIVELFVPKVGEEYVKAHRDKISFANWREGALTADHIVLTPAGRKAWQELEAQYAGDFVIAPAISGRSYAGYSQRLARLWVALSGNQMPQDCIMTGSTLMVQPQRLCDGSHLRIDNPGNAYSPDADGEFWDCVSWVFLSDDRGLVFGSGNAGDASRGFGSAVVLRS
;
A
#
# COMPACT_ATOMS: atom_id res chain seq x y z
N MET A 1 13.73 -0.48 -47.21
CA MET A 1 14.46 -1.73 -47.53
C MET A 1 15.57 -1.88 -46.48
N ASN A 2 15.34 -2.81 -45.55
CA ASN A 2 16.21 -3.45 -44.55
C ASN A 2 17.52 -2.77 -44.08
N ALA A 3 17.47 -2.24 -42.86
CA ALA A 3 18.59 -2.27 -41.92
C ALA A 3 18.21 -3.17 -40.74
N ALA A 4 18.20 -4.49 -41.00
CA ALA A 4 18.20 -5.52 -39.97
C ALA A 4 19.46 -6.34 -40.22
N LYS A 5 20.52 -6.08 -39.45
CA LYS A 5 21.69 -6.97 -39.28
C LYS A 5 22.67 -6.34 -38.30
N ASN A 6 22.60 -6.82 -37.06
CA ASN A 6 23.73 -7.28 -36.25
C ASN A 6 23.18 -7.55 -34.84
N ARG A 7 22.46 -8.67 -34.70
CA ARG A 7 22.29 -9.31 -33.39
C ARG A 7 23.46 -10.29 -33.28
N GLY A 8 24.25 -10.17 -32.21
CA GLY A 8 25.37 -11.04 -31.93
C GLY A 8 24.92 -12.50 -31.95
N VAL A 9 25.73 -13.35 -32.57
CA VAL A 9 25.53 -14.80 -32.54
C VAL A 9 26.02 -15.27 -31.17
N VAL A 10 25.09 -15.66 -30.30
CA VAL A 10 25.41 -16.30 -29.01
C VAL A 10 26.30 -17.50 -29.28
N THR A 11 27.46 -17.56 -28.62
CA THR A 11 28.41 -18.65 -28.83
C THR A 11 27.98 -19.89 -28.03
N ASP A 12 28.29 -21.08 -28.55
CA ASP A 12 27.97 -22.36 -27.88
C ASP A 12 28.51 -22.43 -26.44
N ARG A 13 29.54 -21.65 -26.12
CA ARG A 13 30.14 -21.56 -24.79
C ARG A 13 29.26 -20.80 -23.79
N GLU A 14 28.58 -19.75 -24.23
CA GLU A 14 27.64 -18.95 -23.42
C GLU A 14 26.35 -19.74 -23.15
N LEU A 15 25.88 -20.48 -24.16
CA LEU A 15 24.80 -21.47 -24.03
C LEU A 15 25.15 -22.57 -23.02
N VAL A 16 26.39 -23.05 -22.99
CA VAL A 16 26.84 -24.08 -22.02
C VAL A 16 26.91 -23.54 -20.59
N VAL A 17 27.27 -22.27 -20.39
CA VAL A 17 27.30 -21.64 -19.05
C VAL A 17 25.88 -21.41 -18.54
N ALA A 18 24.97 -20.92 -19.39
CA ALA A 18 23.56 -20.78 -19.05
C ALA A 18 22.90 -22.15 -18.75
N LYS A 19 23.19 -23.17 -19.56
CA LYS A 19 22.69 -24.54 -19.36
C LYS A 19 23.23 -25.19 -18.09
N LYS A 20 24.51 -24.96 -17.74
CA LYS A 20 25.07 -25.39 -16.44
C LYS A 20 24.46 -24.67 -15.24
N ALA A 21 24.06 -23.40 -15.36
CA ALA A 21 23.37 -22.69 -14.29
C ALA A 21 21.94 -23.20 -14.09
N ILE A 22 21.28 -23.64 -15.18
CA ILE A 22 19.94 -24.24 -15.17
C ILE A 22 19.95 -25.66 -14.60
N ASP A 23 20.93 -26.51 -14.96
CA ASP A 23 21.02 -27.91 -14.49
C ASP A 23 21.30 -28.05 -12.98
N VAL A 24 21.71 -26.97 -12.29
CA VAL A 24 21.96 -26.95 -10.83
C VAL A 24 20.80 -26.29 -10.05
N GLY A 25 19.65 -26.04 -10.71
CA GLY A 25 18.42 -25.60 -10.05
C GLY A 25 18.49 -24.23 -9.35
N SER A 26 19.49 -23.40 -9.68
CA SER A 26 19.80 -22.17 -8.96
C SER A 26 20.09 -21.04 -9.95
N LEU A 27 19.06 -20.45 -10.55
CA LEU A 27 19.24 -19.22 -11.32
C LEU A 27 19.23 -18.01 -10.37
N ILE A 28 20.35 -17.76 -9.70
CA ILE A 28 20.55 -16.50 -8.98
C ILE A 28 20.99 -15.45 -10.01
N LEU A 29 20.09 -14.55 -10.41
CA LEU A 29 20.44 -13.34 -11.17
C LEU A 29 21.17 -12.34 -10.26
N SER A 30 22.39 -12.68 -9.87
CA SER A 30 23.27 -11.81 -9.07
C SER A 30 24.22 -11.03 -9.96
N GLY A 31 23.72 -9.95 -10.56
CA GLY A 31 24.61 -8.95 -11.16
C GLY A 31 25.49 -8.31 -10.08
N LYS A 32 26.81 -8.56 -10.11
CA LYS A 32 27.80 -7.60 -9.64
C LYS A 32 27.91 -6.53 -10.71
N ARG A 33 27.80 -5.25 -10.32
CA ARG A 33 27.99 -4.09 -11.22
C ARG A 33 29.35 -4.22 -11.94
N SER A 34 29.31 -4.54 -13.22
CA SER A 34 30.31 -4.13 -14.21
C SER A 34 29.64 -3.08 -15.10
N PRO A 35 30.38 -2.11 -15.66
CA PRO A 35 29.79 -1.03 -16.44
C PRO A 35 29.09 -1.63 -17.65
N VAL A 36 27.80 -1.32 -17.77
CA VAL A 36 26.88 -1.55 -18.90
C VAL A 36 27.54 -2.29 -20.08
N ASP A 37 27.47 -3.62 -20.06
CA ASP A 37 27.71 -4.44 -21.25
C ASP A 37 26.38 -4.98 -21.73
N GLU A 38 26.14 -4.94 -23.04
CA GLU A 38 25.02 -5.57 -23.75
C GLU A 38 24.82 -7.05 -23.35
N SER A 39 25.85 -7.68 -22.76
CA SER A 39 25.87 -9.04 -22.22
C SER A 39 24.86 -9.33 -21.10
N ALA A 40 24.44 -8.35 -20.30
CA ALA A 40 23.43 -8.58 -19.25
C ALA A 40 22.01 -8.69 -19.82
N LEU A 41 21.71 -7.93 -20.88
CA LEU A 41 20.46 -8.03 -21.63
C LEU A 41 20.46 -9.27 -22.53
N GLU A 42 21.61 -9.65 -23.11
CA GLU A 42 21.74 -10.92 -23.83
C GLU A 42 21.63 -12.13 -22.90
N ALA A 43 22.16 -12.07 -21.68
CA ALA A 43 21.97 -13.11 -20.66
C ALA A 43 20.51 -13.21 -20.20
N LEU A 44 19.80 -12.08 -20.12
CA LEU A 44 18.37 -12.04 -19.89
C LEU A 44 17.61 -12.67 -21.08
N ASP A 45 17.95 -12.32 -22.32
CA ASP A 45 17.35 -12.90 -23.54
C ASP A 45 17.60 -14.42 -23.64
N VAL A 46 18.79 -14.92 -23.26
CA VAL A 46 19.09 -16.36 -23.22
C VAL A 46 18.32 -17.06 -22.10
N ALA A 47 18.22 -16.45 -20.91
CA ALA A 47 17.40 -16.96 -19.82
C ALA A 47 15.90 -16.96 -20.19
N LEU A 48 15.43 -15.93 -20.90
CA LEU A 48 14.08 -15.78 -21.44
C LEU A 48 13.78 -16.77 -22.57
N GLN A 49 14.77 -17.08 -23.41
CA GLN A 49 14.64 -18.09 -24.46
C GLN A 49 14.59 -19.50 -23.87
N ALA A 50 15.41 -19.81 -22.85
CA ALA A 50 15.32 -21.05 -22.09
C ALA A 50 14.00 -21.16 -21.30
N PHE A 51 13.49 -20.03 -20.80
CA PHE A 51 12.18 -19.87 -20.18
C PHE A 51 11.02 -20.12 -21.17
N TRP A 52 11.14 -19.68 -22.43
CA TRP A 52 10.13 -19.95 -23.48
C TRP A 52 10.13 -21.41 -23.96
N ASP A 53 11.25 -22.12 -23.85
CA ASP A 53 11.40 -23.50 -24.34
C ASP A 53 11.02 -24.60 -23.30
N ARG A 54 10.17 -24.27 -22.32
CA ARG A 54 9.53 -25.23 -21.37
C ARG A 54 10.51 -26.06 -20.52
N GLN A 55 11.32 -25.40 -19.70
CA GLN A 55 11.92 -26.05 -18.53
C GLN A 55 11.35 -25.43 -17.24
N PRO A 56 10.84 -26.22 -16.29
CA PRO A 56 10.41 -25.70 -14.98
C PRO A 56 11.64 -25.16 -14.24
N PHE A 57 11.55 -23.96 -13.70
CA PHE A 57 12.51 -23.49 -12.70
C PHE A 57 11.85 -23.50 -11.32
N THR A 58 12.67 -23.42 -10.29
CA THR A 58 12.25 -23.12 -8.92
C THR A 58 12.79 -21.75 -8.61
N ALA A 59 11.94 -20.73 -8.50
CA ALA A 59 12.29 -19.49 -7.83
C ALA A 59 12.61 -19.81 -6.36
N THR A 60 13.87 -20.13 -6.05
CA THR A 60 14.30 -20.47 -4.70
C THR A 60 14.33 -19.23 -3.82
N GLY A 61 13.17 -18.72 -3.39
CA GLY A 61 12.98 -17.75 -2.30
C GLY A 61 13.61 -16.34 -2.45
N GLU A 62 14.68 -16.19 -3.21
CA GLU A 62 15.30 -14.93 -3.60
C GLU A 62 14.76 -14.55 -4.97
N VAL A 63 13.61 -13.87 -4.95
CA VAL A 63 13.09 -13.23 -6.14
C VAL A 63 14.12 -12.24 -6.67
N LEU A 64 14.16 -12.09 -7.99
CA LEU A 64 14.97 -11.15 -8.75
C LEU A 64 15.27 -9.89 -7.95
N LYS A 65 16.54 -9.49 -7.88
CA LYS A 65 16.94 -8.24 -7.22
C LYS A 65 16.03 -7.11 -7.69
N PRO A 66 15.67 -6.14 -6.83
CA PRO A 66 14.76 -5.05 -7.20
C PRO A 66 15.16 -4.32 -8.49
N ALA A 67 16.46 -4.29 -8.78
CA ALA A 67 17.06 -3.67 -9.97
C ALA A 67 16.91 -4.43 -11.30
N THR A 68 16.42 -5.66 -11.28
CA THR A 68 16.16 -6.46 -12.49
C THR A 68 14.70 -6.92 -12.58
N PHE A 69 13.92 -6.72 -11.51
CA PHE A 69 12.54 -7.18 -11.42
C PHE A 69 11.61 -6.38 -12.33
N ALA A 70 11.79 -5.07 -12.44
CA ALA A 70 10.97 -4.23 -13.32
C ALA A 70 11.22 -4.53 -14.80
N GLU A 71 12.49 -4.73 -15.18
CA GLU A 71 12.88 -5.16 -16.53
C GLU A 71 12.29 -6.54 -16.84
N PHE A 72 12.33 -7.48 -15.89
CA PHE A 72 11.70 -8.79 -16.02
C PHE A 72 10.18 -8.68 -16.24
N LEU A 73 9.49 -7.84 -15.46
CA LEU A 73 8.06 -7.61 -15.64
C LEU A 73 7.74 -7.01 -17.01
N ALA A 74 8.60 -6.16 -17.55
CA ALA A 74 8.41 -5.48 -18.83
C ALA A 74 8.69 -6.34 -20.06
N VAL A 75 9.27 -7.54 -19.89
CA VAL A 75 9.48 -8.47 -20.99
C VAL A 75 8.12 -8.80 -21.64
N PRO A 76 7.96 -8.59 -22.96
CA PRO A 76 6.69 -8.79 -23.64
C PRO A 76 6.13 -10.19 -23.40
N ASN A 77 5.07 -10.24 -22.61
CA ASN A 77 4.41 -11.47 -22.23
C ASN A 77 3.62 -12.05 -23.44
N ARG A 78 4.22 -12.98 -24.19
CA ARG A 78 3.52 -13.67 -25.28
C ARG A 78 2.64 -14.83 -24.79
N THR A 79 2.69 -15.18 -23.50
CA THR A 79 1.99 -16.36 -22.97
C THR A 79 1.31 -16.05 -21.63
N PRO A 80 -0.04 -16.12 -21.53
CA PRO A 80 -0.79 -15.91 -20.29
C PRO A 80 -0.35 -16.75 -19.08
N GLY A 81 0.46 -17.80 -19.28
CA GLY A 81 0.95 -18.70 -18.23
C GLY A 81 2.12 -18.17 -17.38
N MET A 82 2.87 -17.16 -17.82
CA MET A 82 4.08 -16.71 -17.08
C MET A 82 3.75 -16.18 -15.68
N PHE A 83 2.74 -15.32 -15.55
CA PHE A 83 2.33 -14.79 -14.25
C PHE A 83 1.75 -15.86 -13.35
N ASN A 84 0.96 -16.78 -13.92
CA ASN A 84 0.41 -17.91 -13.16
C ASN A 84 1.52 -18.85 -12.67
N GLN A 85 2.58 -19.04 -13.47
CA GLN A 85 3.74 -19.83 -13.08
C GLN A 85 4.58 -19.11 -12.02
N LEU A 86 4.86 -17.82 -12.20
CA LEU A 86 5.56 -17.01 -11.20
C LEU A 86 4.80 -17.00 -9.86
N ALA A 87 3.47 -16.86 -9.91
CA ALA A 87 2.58 -16.94 -8.76
C ALA A 87 2.54 -18.32 -8.10
N SER A 88 2.90 -19.38 -8.83
CA SER A 88 2.96 -20.75 -8.31
C SER A 88 4.30 -21.08 -7.64
N GLU A 89 5.34 -20.30 -7.94
CA GLU A 89 6.69 -20.47 -7.39
C GLU A 89 7.00 -19.46 -6.28
N VAL A 90 6.39 -18.28 -6.35
CA VAL A 90 6.42 -17.22 -5.35
C VAL A 90 4.96 -16.88 -5.05
N SER A 91 4.54 -16.85 -3.78
CA SER A 91 3.15 -16.48 -3.48
C SER A 91 2.83 -15.13 -4.12
N TRP A 92 1.62 -14.99 -4.68
CA TRP A 92 1.20 -13.79 -5.40
C TRP A 92 1.34 -12.49 -4.59
N TRP A 93 1.44 -12.64 -3.27
CA TRP A 93 1.46 -11.59 -2.28
C TRP A 93 2.89 -11.15 -1.95
N THR A 94 3.82 -12.09 -1.88
CA THR A 94 5.26 -11.80 -1.90
C THR A 94 5.63 -11.03 -3.17
N LEU A 95 5.00 -11.38 -4.30
CA LEU A 95 5.17 -10.66 -5.56
C LEU A 95 4.64 -9.21 -5.48
N LEU A 96 3.51 -8.96 -4.79
CA LEU A 96 2.95 -7.62 -4.65
C LEU A 96 3.88 -6.69 -3.86
N ASP A 97 4.42 -7.14 -2.72
CA ASP A 97 5.39 -6.36 -1.94
C ASP A 97 6.64 -6.03 -2.75
N GLN A 98 7.09 -6.97 -3.59
CA GLN A 98 8.23 -6.74 -4.48
C GLN A 98 7.91 -5.77 -5.62
N ILE A 99 6.69 -5.82 -6.15
CA ILE A 99 6.20 -4.80 -7.09
C ILE A 99 6.21 -3.42 -6.42
N GLU A 100 5.77 -3.31 -5.17
CA GLU A 100 5.79 -2.03 -4.47
C GLU A 100 7.22 -1.51 -4.29
N GLN A 101 8.11 -2.33 -3.74
CA GLN A 101 9.50 -1.95 -3.46
C GLN A 101 10.29 -1.63 -4.74
N SER A 102 10.10 -2.44 -5.78
CA SER A 102 10.90 -2.39 -7.00
C SER A 102 10.34 -1.44 -8.05
N CYS A 103 9.02 -1.25 -8.07
CA CYS A 103 8.34 -0.42 -9.06
C CYS A 103 7.70 0.81 -8.40
N PHE A 104 6.76 0.65 -7.47
CA PHE A 104 5.97 1.79 -6.97
C PHE A 104 6.82 2.86 -6.28
N LEU A 105 7.89 2.44 -5.61
CA LEU A 105 8.82 3.34 -4.94
C LEU A 105 9.92 3.93 -5.85
N GLN A 106 10.01 3.46 -7.11
CA GLN A 106 11.05 3.79 -8.08
C GLN A 106 10.40 4.24 -9.42
N PRO A 107 10.09 5.54 -9.59
CA PRO A 107 9.30 6.04 -10.73
C PRO A 107 9.82 5.60 -12.10
N GLU A 108 11.14 5.54 -12.28
CA GLU A 108 11.78 5.10 -13.52
C GLU A 108 11.50 3.62 -13.83
N ARG A 109 11.39 2.78 -12.81
CA ARG A 109 11.07 1.35 -12.95
C ARG A 109 9.59 1.10 -13.10
N LEU A 110 8.77 1.90 -12.43
CA LEU A 110 7.32 1.87 -12.61
C LEU A 110 6.95 2.12 -14.07
N GLU A 111 7.61 3.06 -14.74
CA GLU A 111 7.35 3.34 -16.15
C GLU A 111 7.72 2.15 -17.05
N ILE A 112 8.81 1.45 -16.75
CA ILE A 112 9.22 0.22 -17.44
C ILE A 112 8.14 -0.87 -17.32
N ALA A 113 7.66 -1.15 -16.11
CA ALA A 113 6.68 -2.22 -15.84
C ALA A 113 5.21 -1.82 -16.09
N ARG A 114 4.94 -0.56 -16.42
CA ARG A 114 3.61 0.07 -16.40
C ARG A 114 2.55 -0.70 -17.19
N SER A 115 2.86 -1.03 -18.45
CA SER A 115 1.90 -1.66 -19.36
C SER A 115 1.43 -3.03 -18.85
N VAL A 116 2.37 -3.78 -18.25
CA VAL A 116 2.12 -5.11 -17.72
C VAL A 116 1.34 -5.05 -16.42
N LEU A 117 1.71 -4.16 -15.50
CA LEU A 117 0.99 -3.97 -14.24
C LEU A 117 -0.46 -3.50 -14.46
N ILE A 118 -0.70 -2.59 -15.41
CA ILE A 118 -2.06 -2.17 -15.78
C ILE A 118 -2.85 -3.35 -16.35
N THR A 119 -2.23 -4.16 -17.21
CA THR A 119 -2.88 -5.31 -17.84
C THR A 119 -3.24 -6.38 -16.81
N LEU A 120 -2.39 -6.57 -15.80
CA LEU A 120 -2.54 -7.59 -14.79
C LEU A 120 -3.81 -7.42 -13.94
N TRP A 121 -4.14 -6.17 -13.61
CA TRP A 121 -5.28 -5.85 -12.73
C TRP A 121 -6.42 -5.11 -13.46
N LYS A 122 -6.42 -5.14 -14.80
CA LYS A 122 -7.40 -4.42 -15.63
C LYS A 122 -8.86 -4.77 -15.35
N ASP A 123 -9.10 -6.01 -14.89
CA ASP A 123 -10.44 -6.56 -14.65
C ASP A 123 -10.92 -6.31 -13.21
N GLU A 124 -10.09 -5.70 -12.37
CA GLU A 124 -10.38 -5.41 -10.96
C GLU A 124 -11.07 -4.06 -10.77
N ILE A 125 -12.08 -3.83 -11.59
CA ILE A 125 -12.89 -2.62 -11.59
C ILE A 125 -14.36 -3.01 -11.60
N ALA A 126 -15.11 -2.51 -10.63
CA ALA A 126 -16.54 -2.72 -10.56
C ALA A 126 -17.27 -1.77 -11.54
N ARG A 127 -18.14 -2.32 -12.39
CA ARG A 127 -18.76 -1.64 -13.55
C ARG A 127 -19.54 -0.33 -13.27
N LYS A 128 -19.82 0.03 -12.01
CA LYS A 128 -20.39 1.32 -11.57
C LYS A 128 -20.01 1.60 -10.11
N PRO A 129 -18.93 2.34 -9.83
CA PRO A 129 -18.56 2.63 -8.45
C PRO A 129 -19.59 3.52 -7.77
N TYR A 130 -19.85 3.26 -6.48
CA TYR A 130 -20.64 4.15 -5.64
C TYR A 130 -19.94 5.51 -5.53
N GLN A 131 -20.71 6.59 -5.36
CA GLN A 131 -20.20 7.96 -5.29
C GLN A 131 -20.33 8.47 -3.86
N PRO A 132 -19.26 8.99 -3.23
CA PRO A 132 -19.33 9.49 -1.86
C PRO A 132 -20.20 10.75 -1.76
N PRO A 133 -20.61 11.14 -0.54
CA PRO A 133 -21.35 12.38 -0.30
C PRO A 133 -20.61 13.59 -0.87
N LYS A 134 -21.29 14.41 -1.69
CA LYS A 134 -20.67 15.52 -2.44
C LYS A 134 -20.11 16.64 -1.56
N ASP A 135 -20.70 16.83 -0.38
CA ASP A 135 -20.44 17.99 0.48
C ASP A 135 -19.62 17.64 1.72
N TRP A 136 -19.10 16.40 1.81
CA TRP A 136 -18.25 16.02 2.93
C TRP A 136 -16.87 16.67 2.84
N ARG A 137 -16.39 17.18 3.97
CA ARG A 137 -15.10 17.90 4.11
C ARG A 137 -14.44 17.52 5.42
N TYR A 138 -13.11 17.59 5.47
CA TYR A 138 -12.39 17.47 6.73
C TYR A 138 -12.63 18.70 7.64
N LEU A 139 -12.53 18.51 8.94
CA LEU A 139 -12.54 19.58 9.92
C LEU A 139 -11.25 20.42 9.85
N PRO A 140 -11.29 21.68 10.29
CA PRO A 140 -10.08 22.49 10.40
C PRO A 140 -9.04 21.84 11.33
N VAL A 141 -7.77 21.87 10.94
CA VAL A 141 -6.62 21.26 11.66
C VAL A 141 -6.62 21.60 13.16
N MET A 142 -6.87 22.87 13.50
CA MET A 142 -6.95 23.33 14.89
C MET A 142 -7.99 22.57 15.70
N GLN A 143 -9.18 22.38 15.15
CA GLN A 143 -10.25 21.67 15.85
C GLN A 143 -9.83 20.22 16.07
N VAL A 144 -9.32 19.56 15.03
CA VAL A 144 -8.87 18.16 15.10
C VAL A 144 -7.76 17.97 16.14
N ALA A 145 -6.77 18.86 16.17
CA ALA A 145 -5.69 18.81 17.17
C ALA A 145 -6.22 18.95 18.61
N GLU A 146 -7.19 19.84 18.84
CA GLU A 146 -7.83 19.99 20.16
C GLU A 146 -8.65 18.76 20.56
N TRP A 147 -9.31 18.08 19.61
CA TRP A 147 -9.95 16.80 19.88
C TRP A 147 -8.94 15.74 20.30
N PHE A 148 -7.82 15.61 19.57
CA PHE A 148 -6.79 14.65 19.93
C PHE A 148 -6.14 14.94 21.28
N LYS A 149 -5.93 16.21 21.65
CA LYS A 149 -5.49 16.58 23.00
C LYS A 149 -6.47 16.13 24.09
N LYS A 150 -7.78 16.11 23.83
CA LYS A 150 -8.77 15.59 24.79
C LYS A 150 -8.72 14.07 24.90
N ILE A 151 -8.48 13.38 23.79
CA ILE A 151 -8.52 11.91 23.71
C ILE A 151 -7.22 11.29 24.24
N PHE A 152 -6.08 11.87 23.89
CA PHE A 152 -4.75 11.32 24.17
C PHE A 152 -3.95 12.11 25.20
N GLY A 153 -4.44 13.28 25.61
CA GLY A 153 -3.83 14.12 26.63
C GLY A 153 -3.31 15.46 26.10
N SER A 154 -3.31 16.47 26.98
CA SER A 154 -2.97 17.86 26.65
C SER A 154 -1.51 18.11 26.33
N SER A 155 -0.64 17.10 26.46
CA SER A 155 0.79 17.19 26.16
C SER A 155 1.13 17.16 24.67
N LEU A 156 0.15 16.87 23.80
CA LEU A 156 0.35 16.86 22.35
C LEU A 156 0.63 18.26 21.78
N VAL A 157 1.72 18.40 21.02
CA VAL A 157 2.18 19.66 20.42
C VAL A 157 1.74 19.79 18.97
N ALA A 158 0.94 20.83 18.67
CA ALA A 158 0.36 21.07 17.33
C ALA A 158 0.78 22.38 16.65
N ASP A 159 1.53 23.26 17.32
CA ASP A 159 1.75 24.65 16.86
C ASP A 159 2.36 24.75 15.46
N ALA A 160 3.29 23.84 15.14
CA ALA A 160 3.96 23.82 13.84
C ALA A 160 3.00 23.48 12.69
N VAL A 161 2.14 22.47 12.87
CA VAL A 161 1.19 22.04 11.82
C VAL A 161 0.07 23.06 11.64
N VAL A 162 -0.36 23.70 12.72
CA VAL A 162 -1.36 24.76 12.70
C VAL A 162 -0.89 25.97 11.89
N LYS A 163 0.36 26.38 12.12
CA LYS A 163 0.99 27.47 11.37
C LYS A 163 1.19 27.13 9.89
N HIS A 164 1.34 25.86 9.55
CA HIS A 164 1.42 25.43 8.17
C HIS A 164 0.04 25.46 7.49
N ALA A 165 -0.97 24.87 8.12
CA ALA A 165 -2.34 24.82 7.59
C ALA A 165 -2.93 26.21 7.32
N SER A 166 -2.60 27.21 8.17
CA SER A 166 -3.07 28.59 8.00
C SER A 166 -2.49 29.30 6.77
N LYS A 167 -1.45 28.75 6.13
CA LYS A 167 -0.87 29.32 4.89
C LYS A 167 -1.66 28.96 3.62
N GLY A 168 -2.65 28.06 3.70
CA GLY A 168 -3.60 27.82 2.62
C GLY A 168 -3.05 27.08 1.40
N ASN A 169 -2.05 26.22 1.55
CA ASN A 169 -1.59 25.34 0.46
C ASN A 169 -2.59 24.20 0.24
N TRP A 170 -3.61 24.46 -0.58
CA TRP A 170 -4.55 23.45 -1.05
C TRP A 170 -4.01 22.80 -2.32
N SER A 171 -3.95 21.48 -2.36
CA SER A 171 -3.84 20.76 -3.63
C SER A 171 -5.23 20.60 -4.25
N ASP A 172 -5.30 20.82 -5.55
CA ASP A 172 -6.52 20.65 -6.34
C ASP A 172 -7.07 19.22 -6.17
N GLY A 173 -8.36 19.12 -5.89
CA GLY A 173 -9.06 17.84 -5.69
C GLY A 173 -9.05 17.28 -4.27
N SER A 174 -8.38 17.94 -3.31
CA SER A 174 -8.47 17.57 -1.89
C SER A 174 -9.88 17.77 -1.29
N GLU A 175 -10.27 16.87 -0.39
CA GLU A 175 -11.50 16.98 0.42
C GLU A 175 -11.27 17.82 1.68
N GLY A 176 -10.01 18.00 2.08
CA GLY A 176 -9.59 18.75 3.25
C GLY A 176 -8.21 18.29 3.74
N PHE A 177 -7.84 18.71 4.95
CA PHE A 177 -6.61 18.24 5.59
C PHE A 177 -6.89 17.05 6.48
N LEU A 178 -6.27 15.92 6.15
CA LEU A 178 -6.03 14.87 7.15
C LEU A 178 -5.17 15.48 8.25
N THR A 179 -5.57 15.27 9.51
CA THR A 179 -4.75 15.54 10.69
C THR A 179 -4.78 14.29 11.54
N ALA A 180 -3.61 13.72 11.82
CA ALA A 180 -3.48 12.51 12.62
C ALA A 180 -2.29 12.65 13.57
N PRO A 181 -2.32 12.05 14.77
CA PRO A 181 -1.12 11.88 15.58
C PRO A 181 -0.08 11.08 14.79
N LYS A 182 1.20 11.42 14.94
CA LYS A 182 2.30 10.63 14.37
C LYS A 182 2.29 9.20 14.92
N LEU A 183 2.74 8.22 14.13
CA LEU A 183 2.96 6.86 14.64
C LEU A 183 4.02 6.87 15.75
N THR A 184 5.10 7.64 15.61
CA THR A 184 6.11 7.79 16.67
C THR A 184 5.55 8.43 17.94
N THR A 185 4.64 9.39 17.80
CA THR A 185 3.90 9.97 18.93
C THR A 185 2.96 8.94 19.58
N LEU A 186 2.21 8.17 18.80
CA LEU A 186 1.33 7.12 19.33
C LEU A 186 2.14 6.03 20.05
N ALA A 187 3.28 5.61 19.50
CA ALA A 187 4.20 4.69 20.16
C ALA A 187 4.60 5.21 21.55
N ARG A 188 5.04 6.47 21.62
CA ARG A 188 5.39 7.14 22.89
C ARG A 188 4.21 7.19 23.86
N LEU A 189 3.01 7.59 23.40
CA LEU A 189 1.82 7.72 24.24
C LEU A 189 1.34 6.37 24.80
N PHE A 190 1.51 5.31 24.02
CA PHE A 190 1.14 3.95 24.40
C PHE A 190 2.27 3.18 25.08
N ALA A 191 3.41 3.83 25.34
CA ALA A 191 4.61 3.21 25.90
C ALA A 191 5.06 1.96 25.13
N ILE A 192 5.03 2.04 23.79
CA ILE A 192 5.46 0.99 22.87
C ILE A 192 6.93 1.22 22.52
N GLU A 193 7.74 0.18 22.67
CA GLU A 193 9.13 0.17 22.23
C GLU A 193 9.25 -0.09 20.72
N GLY A 194 10.36 0.36 20.12
CA GLY A 194 10.61 0.23 18.69
C GLY A 194 10.12 1.41 17.86
N ASN A 195 10.63 1.51 16.65
CA ASN A 195 10.25 2.55 15.71
C ASN A 195 9.22 2.00 14.71
N PRO A 196 7.93 2.41 14.78
CA PRO A 196 6.88 1.87 13.90
C PRO A 196 7.10 2.18 12.41
N LEU A 197 8.03 3.09 12.10
CA LEU A 197 8.37 3.46 10.73
C LEU A 197 9.44 2.55 10.09
N GLU A 198 10.07 1.66 10.86
CA GLU A 198 11.14 0.79 10.38
C GLU A 198 10.62 -0.58 9.93
N ASP A 199 11.18 -1.10 8.85
CA ASP A 199 10.87 -2.45 8.35
C ASP A 199 11.73 -3.51 9.05
N THR A 200 11.70 -3.47 10.37
CA THR A 200 12.32 -4.45 11.27
C THR A 200 11.23 -5.23 11.99
N THR A 201 11.59 -6.36 12.60
CA THR A 201 10.66 -7.12 13.44
C THR A 201 10.08 -6.24 14.55
N GLU A 202 10.93 -5.46 15.23
CA GLU A 202 10.54 -4.55 16.28
C GLU A 202 9.63 -3.44 15.76
N GLY A 203 9.92 -2.88 14.58
CA GLY A 203 9.08 -1.86 13.96
C GLY A 203 7.69 -2.38 13.56
N ARG A 204 7.61 -3.62 13.05
CA ARG A 204 6.34 -4.29 12.73
C ARG A 204 5.51 -4.57 13.99
N ILE A 205 6.16 -5.06 15.06
CA ILE A 205 5.53 -5.23 16.38
C ILE A 205 5.00 -3.90 16.91
N ALA A 206 5.82 -2.84 16.84
CA ALA A 206 5.42 -1.51 17.29
C ALA A 206 4.19 -1.01 16.52
N TYR A 207 4.19 -1.13 15.19
CA TYR A 207 3.06 -0.72 14.36
C TYR A 207 1.79 -1.50 14.68
N ALA A 208 1.84 -2.82 14.71
CA ALA A 208 0.68 -3.65 15.00
C ALA A 208 0.09 -3.32 16.39
N ARG A 209 0.96 -3.13 17.39
CA ARG A 209 0.53 -2.72 18.74
C ARG A 209 -0.11 -1.34 18.77
N ILE A 210 0.34 -0.40 17.94
CA ILE A 210 -0.35 0.90 17.76
C ILE A 210 -1.76 0.66 17.23
N VAL A 211 -1.92 -0.14 16.16
CA VAL A 211 -3.24 -0.42 15.57
C VAL A 211 -4.17 -1.07 16.59
N GLU A 212 -3.68 -2.08 17.32
CA GLU A 212 -4.43 -2.78 18.36
C GLU A 212 -4.97 -1.85 19.45
N LEU A 213 -4.19 -0.85 19.88
CA LEU A 213 -4.61 0.12 20.90
C LEU A 213 -5.40 1.31 20.34
N PHE A 214 -5.19 1.63 19.06
CA PHE A 214 -5.83 2.78 18.42
C PHE A 214 -7.23 2.47 17.91
N VAL A 215 -7.44 1.32 17.28
CA VAL A 215 -8.74 0.93 16.68
C VAL A 215 -9.89 0.95 17.70
N PRO A 216 -9.74 0.39 18.92
CA PRO A 216 -10.78 0.49 19.95
C PRO A 216 -11.11 1.94 20.32
N LYS A 217 -10.11 2.83 20.39
CA LYS A 217 -10.34 4.26 20.66
C LYS A 217 -11.13 4.95 19.56
N VAL A 218 -10.93 4.58 18.29
CA VAL A 218 -11.77 5.07 17.19
C VAL A 218 -13.22 4.68 17.46
N GLY A 219 -13.46 3.41 17.77
CA GLY A 219 -14.78 2.89 18.12
C GLY A 219 -15.44 3.63 19.28
N GLU A 220 -14.71 3.80 20.40
CA GLU A 220 -15.21 4.51 21.58
C GLU A 220 -15.66 5.94 21.25
N GLU A 221 -14.81 6.72 20.59
CA GLU A 221 -15.14 8.12 20.24
C GLU A 221 -16.26 8.20 19.21
N TYR A 222 -16.28 7.26 18.25
CA TYR A 222 -17.31 7.17 17.23
C TYR A 222 -18.70 6.90 17.83
N VAL A 223 -18.78 5.98 18.78
CA VAL A 223 -20.01 5.62 19.51
C VAL A 223 -20.46 6.79 20.40
N LYS A 224 -19.54 7.40 21.16
CA LYS A 224 -19.82 8.58 22.01
C LYS A 224 -20.42 9.72 21.19
N ALA A 225 -19.85 10.03 20.03
CA ALA A 225 -20.32 11.11 19.18
C ALA A 225 -21.75 10.87 18.62
N HIS A 226 -22.16 9.62 18.50
CA HIS A 226 -23.51 9.23 18.09
C HIS A 226 -24.45 8.94 19.26
N ARG A 227 -24.04 9.23 20.50
CA ARG A 227 -24.82 9.03 21.72
C ARG A 227 -25.36 7.60 21.83
N ASP A 228 -24.49 6.63 21.56
CA ASP A 228 -24.77 5.19 21.68
C ASP A 228 -25.90 4.67 20.76
N LYS A 229 -26.31 5.45 19.76
CA LYS A 229 -27.31 5.04 18.76
C LYS A 229 -26.75 4.14 17.65
N ILE A 230 -25.44 3.99 17.65
CA ILE A 230 -24.64 3.30 16.64
C ILE A 230 -23.62 2.45 17.41
N SER A 231 -23.34 1.26 16.89
CA SER A 231 -22.39 0.31 17.47
C SER A 231 -21.00 0.43 16.81
N PHE A 232 -20.00 -0.18 17.45
CA PHE A 232 -18.71 -0.43 16.85
C PHE A 232 -18.35 -1.91 16.97
N ALA A 233 -17.86 -2.51 15.89
CA ALA A 233 -17.32 -3.86 15.90
C ALA A 233 -15.91 -3.87 15.31
N ASN A 234 -14.94 -4.33 16.10
CA ASN A 234 -13.61 -4.67 15.62
C ASN A 234 -13.59 -6.13 15.21
N TRP A 235 -13.82 -6.44 13.94
CA TRP A 235 -13.82 -7.83 13.45
C TRP A 235 -12.42 -8.45 13.42
N ARG A 236 -11.38 -7.66 13.71
CA ARG A 236 -9.98 -8.09 13.81
C ARG A 236 -9.50 -8.10 15.26
N GLU A 237 -10.38 -7.94 16.24
CA GLU A 237 -10.01 -8.01 17.65
C GLU A 237 -9.31 -9.34 17.96
N GLY A 238 -8.17 -9.28 18.65
CA GLY A 238 -7.30 -10.43 18.90
C GLY A 238 -6.41 -10.85 17.71
N ALA A 239 -6.60 -10.26 16.53
CA ALA A 239 -5.84 -10.55 15.29
C ALA A 239 -5.15 -9.28 14.73
N LEU A 240 -4.64 -8.42 15.62
CA LEU A 240 -3.87 -7.20 15.29
C LEU A 240 -2.43 -7.32 15.78
N THR A 241 -1.78 -8.43 15.42
CA THR A 241 -0.36 -8.67 15.73
C THR A 241 0.52 -8.39 14.50
N ALA A 242 1.85 -8.39 14.69
CA ALA A 242 2.83 -8.17 13.61
C ALA A 242 2.74 -9.20 12.48
N ASP A 243 2.20 -10.39 12.76
CA ASP A 243 1.98 -11.45 11.77
C ASP A 243 0.69 -11.25 10.97
N HIS A 244 -0.23 -10.42 11.47
CA HIS A 244 -1.53 -10.17 10.84
C HIS A 244 -1.60 -8.84 10.12
N ILE A 245 -0.96 -7.78 10.61
CA ILE A 245 -1.07 -6.45 9.99
C ILE A 245 0.28 -5.75 9.89
N VAL A 246 0.55 -5.21 8.71
CA VAL A 246 1.76 -4.43 8.42
C VAL A 246 1.45 -3.15 7.66
N LEU A 247 2.36 -2.19 7.75
CA LEU A 247 2.47 -1.14 6.75
C LEU A 247 3.05 -1.74 5.48
N THR A 248 2.39 -1.47 4.37
CA THR A 248 2.97 -1.72 3.04
C THR A 248 4.25 -0.88 2.85
N PRO A 249 5.17 -1.27 1.94
CA PRO A 249 6.33 -0.45 1.61
C PRO A 249 5.94 0.99 1.24
N ALA A 250 4.88 1.18 0.45
CA ALA A 250 4.38 2.51 0.09
C ALA A 250 3.76 3.27 1.27
N GLY A 251 2.97 2.60 2.12
CA GLY A 251 2.38 3.20 3.32
C GLY A 251 3.43 3.61 4.35
N ARG A 252 4.47 2.80 4.52
CA ARG A 252 5.62 3.12 5.38
C ARG A 252 6.35 4.37 4.89
N LYS A 253 6.66 4.44 3.59
CA LYS A 253 7.28 5.63 2.98
C LYS A 253 6.39 6.86 3.15
N ALA A 254 5.08 6.72 2.99
CA ALA A 254 4.12 7.81 3.20
C ALA A 254 4.22 8.39 4.62
N TRP A 255 4.22 7.53 5.65
CA TRP A 255 4.40 7.97 7.03
C TRP A 255 5.76 8.62 7.28
N GLN A 256 6.85 8.02 6.79
CA GLN A 256 8.20 8.60 6.93
C GLN A 256 8.27 10.02 6.35
N GLU A 257 7.72 10.23 5.15
CA GLU A 257 7.68 11.55 4.52
C GLU A 257 6.81 12.53 5.32
N LEU A 258 5.62 12.12 5.76
CA LEU A 258 4.70 12.97 6.51
C LEU A 258 5.24 13.36 7.89
N GLU A 259 5.85 12.43 8.62
CA GLU A 259 6.41 12.71 9.94
C GLU A 259 7.64 13.62 9.88
N ALA A 260 8.40 13.56 8.79
CA ALA A 260 9.58 14.40 8.55
C ALA A 260 9.22 15.85 8.19
N GLN A 261 8.03 16.11 7.65
CA GLN A 261 7.65 17.45 7.18
C GLN A 261 7.52 18.49 8.30
N TYR A 262 7.06 18.08 9.48
CA TYR A 262 6.72 19.02 10.56
C TYR A 262 7.29 18.57 11.91
N ALA A 263 7.84 19.51 12.67
CA ALA A 263 8.11 19.29 14.09
C ALA A 263 6.79 19.14 14.87
N GLY A 264 6.82 18.45 16.01
CA GLY A 264 5.65 18.22 16.87
C GLY A 264 5.03 16.83 16.70
N ASP A 265 3.80 16.68 17.19
CA ASP A 265 3.15 15.38 17.43
C ASP A 265 2.13 14.96 16.38
N PHE A 266 1.93 15.76 15.34
CA PHE A 266 0.91 15.54 14.31
C PHE A 266 1.52 15.50 12.91
N VAL A 267 0.87 14.75 12.02
CA VAL A 267 1.00 14.89 10.58
C VAL A 267 -0.21 15.64 10.02
N ILE A 268 0.02 16.44 8.99
CA ILE A 268 -1.05 17.04 8.19
C ILE A 268 -0.75 16.88 6.71
N ALA A 269 -1.79 16.60 5.92
CA ALA A 269 -1.68 16.55 4.47
C ALA A 269 -3.06 16.79 3.83
N PRO A 270 -3.12 17.41 2.64
CA PRO A 270 -4.35 17.39 1.86
C PRO A 270 -4.72 15.94 1.56
N ALA A 271 -6.00 15.59 1.69
CA ALA A 271 -6.44 14.20 1.69
C ALA A 271 -7.76 13.99 0.94
N ILE A 272 -7.96 12.76 0.50
CA ILE A 272 -9.20 12.24 -0.07
C ILE A 272 -9.59 10.99 0.73
N SER A 273 -10.76 11.03 1.36
CA SER A 273 -11.27 10.02 2.29
C SER A 273 -12.10 8.98 1.55
N GLY A 274 -11.46 8.16 0.72
CA GLY A 274 -12.09 7.02 0.06
C GLY A 274 -12.73 7.30 -1.29
N ARG A 275 -12.87 8.56 -1.75
CA ARG A 275 -13.41 8.84 -3.09
C ARG A 275 -12.52 8.36 -4.23
N SER A 276 -11.20 8.41 -4.02
CA SER A 276 -10.23 7.97 -5.01
C SER A 276 -10.40 6.48 -5.28
N TYR A 277 -10.30 6.11 -6.55
CA TYR A 277 -10.35 4.69 -6.96
C TYR A 277 -11.60 3.97 -6.45
N ALA A 278 -12.73 4.68 -6.33
CA ALA A 278 -13.99 4.06 -5.98
C ALA A 278 -14.29 2.92 -6.97
N GLY A 279 -14.68 1.77 -6.43
CA GLY A 279 -14.95 0.54 -7.19
C GLY A 279 -13.73 -0.19 -7.73
N TYR A 280 -12.50 0.23 -7.40
CA TYR A 280 -11.29 -0.50 -7.77
C TYR A 280 -10.98 -1.49 -6.65
N SER A 281 -10.29 -2.57 -6.94
CA SER A 281 -9.64 -3.36 -5.88
C SER A 281 -8.55 -2.55 -5.20
N GLN A 282 -8.17 -2.95 -3.98
CA GLN A 282 -7.14 -2.24 -3.23
C GLN A 282 -5.77 -2.35 -3.91
N ARG A 283 -5.42 -3.51 -4.51
CA ARG A 283 -4.15 -3.64 -5.25
C ARG A 283 -4.11 -2.78 -6.52
N LEU A 284 -5.21 -2.68 -7.26
CA LEU A 284 -5.31 -1.77 -8.39
C LEU A 284 -5.23 -0.30 -7.92
N ALA A 285 -5.87 0.05 -6.81
CA ALA A 285 -5.77 1.38 -6.24
C ALA A 285 -4.33 1.74 -5.87
N ARG A 286 -3.57 0.83 -5.24
CA ARG A 286 -2.14 1.03 -4.94
C ARG A 286 -1.32 1.32 -6.20
N LEU A 287 -1.57 0.61 -7.31
CA LEU A 287 -0.94 0.90 -8.60
C LEU A 287 -1.20 2.33 -9.05
N TRP A 288 -2.45 2.77 -9.01
CA TRP A 288 -2.81 4.11 -9.48
C TRP A 288 -2.29 5.20 -8.55
N VAL A 289 -2.23 4.96 -7.24
CA VAL A 289 -1.53 5.83 -6.29
C VAL A 289 -0.08 6.02 -6.73
N ALA A 290 0.63 4.93 -7.02
CA ALA A 290 2.02 5.00 -7.48
C ALA A 290 2.15 5.74 -8.83
N LEU A 291 1.28 5.45 -9.80
CA LEU A 291 1.29 6.08 -11.12
C LEU A 291 0.90 7.56 -11.11
N SER A 292 0.18 8.02 -10.09
CA SER A 292 -0.21 9.43 -9.98
C SER A 292 0.98 10.36 -9.81
N GLY A 293 2.07 9.88 -9.20
CA GLY A 293 3.24 10.68 -8.83
C GLY A 293 3.00 11.73 -7.74
N ASN A 294 1.75 12.06 -7.42
CA ASN A 294 1.37 13.09 -6.45
C ASN A 294 0.48 12.57 -5.31
N GLN A 295 0.23 11.27 -5.21
CA GLN A 295 -0.53 10.66 -4.13
C GLN A 295 0.33 9.72 -3.28
N MET A 296 -0.10 9.50 -2.04
CA MET A 296 0.42 8.44 -1.16
C MET A 296 -0.75 7.70 -0.50
N PRO A 297 -0.61 6.39 -0.25
CA PRO A 297 -1.71 5.61 0.30
C PRO A 297 -1.93 5.94 1.78
N GLN A 298 -3.20 6.02 2.22
CA GLN A 298 -3.52 6.11 3.65
C GLN A 298 -3.60 4.72 4.28
N ASP A 299 -3.14 4.64 5.53
CA ASP A 299 -3.34 3.48 6.40
C ASP A 299 -4.60 3.65 7.28
N CYS A 300 -4.89 2.63 8.09
CA CYS A 300 -6.03 2.58 8.97
C CYS A 300 -5.95 3.60 10.11
N ILE A 301 -4.75 4.01 10.54
CA ILE A 301 -4.55 5.05 11.56
C ILE A 301 -4.94 6.42 11.02
N MET A 302 -4.55 6.75 9.79
CA MET A 302 -4.93 8.01 9.13
C MET A 302 -6.46 8.10 8.93
N THR A 303 -7.07 7.04 8.41
CA THR A 303 -8.53 7.04 8.22
C THR A 303 -9.28 6.99 9.55
N GLY A 304 -8.84 6.15 10.49
CA GLY A 304 -9.43 6.07 11.82
C GLY A 304 -9.33 7.38 12.59
N SER A 305 -8.22 8.11 12.44
CA SER A 305 -8.05 9.48 12.96
C SER A 305 -9.14 10.42 12.47
N THR A 306 -9.49 10.33 11.19
CA THR A 306 -10.60 11.10 10.61
C THR A 306 -11.92 10.68 11.26
N LEU A 307 -12.22 9.39 11.32
CA LEU A 307 -13.50 8.88 11.85
C LEU A 307 -13.69 9.20 13.34
N MET A 308 -12.60 9.25 14.11
CA MET A 308 -12.61 9.59 15.54
C MET A 308 -13.12 11.00 15.82
N VAL A 309 -12.76 11.98 14.97
CA VAL A 309 -13.14 13.39 15.14
C VAL A 309 -14.26 13.84 14.19
N GLN A 310 -14.52 13.03 13.16
CA GLN A 310 -15.52 13.24 12.12
C GLN A 310 -16.27 11.95 11.84
N PRO A 311 -17.17 11.57 12.76
CA PRO A 311 -17.84 10.28 12.70
C PRO A 311 -19.00 10.28 11.68
N GLN A 312 -19.50 11.46 11.30
CA GLN A 312 -20.47 11.64 10.21
C GLN A 312 -19.96 11.23 8.81
N ARG A 313 -18.65 11.02 8.60
CA ARG A 313 -18.11 10.52 7.32
C ARG A 313 -18.69 9.14 6.96
N LEU A 314 -18.98 8.30 7.95
CA LEU A 314 -19.31 6.89 7.72
C LEU A 314 -20.44 6.40 8.63
N CYS A 315 -21.53 7.16 8.72
CA CYS A 315 -22.66 6.90 9.64
C CYS A 315 -23.95 6.45 8.94
N ASP A 316 -23.90 6.25 7.62
CA ASP A 316 -25.04 5.87 6.80
C ASP A 316 -24.64 4.75 5.84
N GLY A 317 -25.55 3.79 5.65
CA GLY A 317 -25.34 2.61 4.81
C GLY A 317 -25.06 2.90 3.34
N SER A 318 -25.46 4.07 2.88
CA SER A 318 -25.15 4.55 1.55
C SER A 318 -23.70 5.02 1.47
N HIS A 319 -23.09 5.57 2.53
CA HIS A 319 -21.75 6.15 2.44
C HIS A 319 -20.71 5.17 1.89
N LEU A 320 -19.84 5.70 1.02
CA LEU A 320 -18.74 4.92 0.47
C LEU A 320 -17.82 4.46 1.60
N ARG A 321 -17.62 3.14 1.69
CA ARG A 321 -16.70 2.47 2.61
C ARG A 321 -15.26 2.81 2.24
N ILE A 322 -14.36 2.75 3.21
CA ILE A 322 -13.01 3.29 3.05
C ILE A 322 -12.00 2.14 3.12
N ASP A 323 -11.34 1.89 2.00
CA ASP A 323 -10.17 1.02 1.93
C ASP A 323 -8.91 1.78 2.36
N ASN A 324 -8.03 1.06 3.06
CA ASN A 324 -6.75 1.57 3.51
C ASN A 324 -5.59 0.94 2.73
N PRO A 325 -5.28 1.45 1.52
CA PRO A 325 -4.24 0.87 0.67
C PRO A 325 -2.84 0.91 1.29
N GLY A 326 -2.63 1.67 2.37
CA GLY A 326 -1.36 1.74 3.11
C GLY A 326 -1.10 0.51 3.98
N ASN A 327 -2.10 -0.32 4.21
CA ASN A 327 -1.99 -1.55 5.01
C ASN A 327 -2.10 -2.81 4.17
N ALA A 328 -1.41 -3.85 4.61
CA ALA A 328 -1.64 -5.22 4.18
C ALA A 328 -1.98 -6.08 5.41
N TYR A 329 -2.81 -7.10 5.21
CA TYR A 329 -3.35 -7.94 6.27
C TYR A 329 -3.25 -9.43 5.90
N SER A 330 -2.87 -10.27 6.86
CA SER A 330 -2.82 -11.74 6.77
C SER A 330 -3.86 -12.32 7.74
N PRO A 331 -4.98 -12.87 7.24
CA PRO A 331 -6.00 -13.49 8.09
C PRO A 331 -5.52 -14.69 8.90
N ASP A 332 -4.55 -15.42 8.36
CA ASP A 332 -4.08 -16.69 8.92
C ASP A 332 -2.71 -16.58 9.64
N ALA A 333 -2.14 -15.36 9.69
CA ALA A 333 -0.82 -15.08 10.28
C ALA A 333 0.32 -15.95 9.73
N ASP A 334 0.23 -16.33 8.46
CA ASP A 334 1.18 -17.18 7.76
C ASP A 334 2.25 -16.37 6.99
N GLY A 335 2.21 -15.05 7.12
CA GLY A 335 3.07 -14.12 6.39
C GLY A 335 2.53 -13.75 5.00
N GLU A 336 1.37 -14.28 4.58
CA GLU A 336 0.71 -13.90 3.35
C GLU A 336 -0.24 -12.72 3.57
N PHE A 337 0.23 -11.52 3.24
CA PHE A 337 -0.55 -10.29 3.43
C PHE A 337 -1.43 -9.96 2.20
N TRP A 338 -2.42 -10.81 1.95
CA TRP A 338 -3.29 -10.73 0.75
C TRP A 338 -4.55 -9.89 0.93
N ASP A 339 -4.89 -9.54 2.16
CA ASP A 339 -6.03 -8.70 2.50
C ASP A 339 -5.60 -7.23 2.69
N CYS A 340 -6.58 -6.33 2.62
CA CYS A 340 -6.46 -4.96 3.12
C CYS A 340 -7.46 -4.74 4.24
N VAL A 341 -7.11 -3.89 5.20
CA VAL A 341 -8.08 -3.45 6.21
C VAL A 341 -8.92 -2.31 5.67
N SER A 342 -10.14 -2.20 6.19
CA SER A 342 -11.11 -1.18 5.79
C SER A 342 -11.98 -0.74 6.95
N TRP A 343 -12.55 0.45 6.79
CA TRP A 343 -13.61 0.98 7.64
C TRP A 343 -14.93 0.93 6.90
N VAL A 344 -15.94 0.33 7.53
CA VAL A 344 -17.24 0.04 6.91
C VAL A 344 -18.37 0.50 7.82
N PHE A 345 -19.45 1.06 7.25
CA PHE A 345 -20.73 1.15 7.95
C PHE A 345 -21.65 0.03 7.50
N LEU A 346 -22.17 -0.76 8.45
CA LEU A 346 -23.19 -1.76 8.20
C LEU A 346 -24.55 -1.16 8.57
N SER A 347 -25.42 -1.01 7.56
CA SER A 347 -26.76 -0.45 7.73
C SER A 347 -27.61 -1.27 8.70
N ASP A 348 -27.51 -2.60 8.58
CA ASP A 348 -28.37 -3.55 9.30
C ASP A 348 -28.02 -3.56 10.80
N ASP A 349 -26.73 -3.52 11.12
CA ASP A 349 -26.22 -3.46 12.49
C ASP A 349 -26.14 -2.02 13.04
N ARG A 350 -26.43 -1.03 12.18
CA ARG A 350 -26.20 0.40 12.42
C ARG A 350 -24.85 0.64 13.10
N GLY A 351 -23.79 0.08 12.52
CA GLY A 351 -22.50 -0.04 13.18
C GLY A 351 -21.33 0.35 12.29
N LEU A 352 -20.34 1.02 12.89
CA LEU A 352 -19.01 1.13 12.30
C LEU A 352 -18.28 -0.20 12.51
N VAL A 353 -17.61 -0.68 11.47
CA VAL A 353 -16.83 -1.91 11.49
C VAL A 353 -15.41 -1.61 11.05
N PHE A 354 -14.45 -2.13 11.81
CA PHE A 354 -13.08 -2.31 11.35
C PHE A 354 -12.89 -3.77 10.93
N GLY A 355 -12.56 -4.00 9.68
CA GLY A 355 -12.47 -5.35 9.10
C GLY A 355 -11.40 -5.46 8.04
N SER A 356 -11.33 -6.63 7.40
CA SER A 356 -10.48 -6.87 6.24
C SER A 356 -11.27 -7.45 5.07
N GLY A 357 -10.70 -7.39 3.87
CA GLY A 357 -11.21 -8.08 2.70
C GLY A 357 -10.12 -8.27 1.66
N ASN A 358 -10.40 -9.19 0.72
CA ASN A 358 -9.47 -9.59 -0.33
C ASN A 358 -8.99 -8.37 -1.13
N ALA A 359 -7.67 -8.15 -1.19
CA ALA A 359 -7.11 -6.99 -1.87
C ALA A 359 -7.35 -6.97 -3.40
N GLY A 360 -7.81 -8.09 -3.97
CA GLY A 360 -8.20 -8.23 -5.38
C GLY A 360 -9.68 -8.03 -5.67
N ASP A 361 -10.53 -8.00 -4.65
CA ASP A 361 -11.98 -7.95 -4.84
C ASP A 361 -12.46 -6.52 -5.03
N ALA A 362 -12.65 -6.15 -6.29
CA ALA A 362 -13.24 -4.86 -6.63
C ALA A 362 -14.71 -4.79 -6.22
N SER A 363 -15.04 -3.87 -5.31
CA SER A 363 -16.40 -3.70 -4.80
C SER A 363 -16.92 -2.29 -5.03
N ARG A 364 -18.15 -2.18 -5.55
CA ARG A 364 -18.78 -0.88 -5.83
C ARG A 364 -18.95 -0.01 -4.59
N GLY A 365 -19.06 -0.61 -3.41
CA GLY A 365 -19.32 0.09 -2.14
C GLY A 365 -18.06 0.66 -1.48
N PHE A 366 -16.89 0.53 -2.09
CA PHE A 366 -15.61 0.91 -1.51
C PHE A 366 -14.85 1.89 -2.39
N GLY A 367 -13.97 2.66 -1.76
CA GLY A 367 -12.90 3.36 -2.45
C GLY A 367 -11.76 3.68 -1.50
N SER A 368 -10.61 4.03 -2.07
CA SER A 368 -9.33 4.08 -1.38
C SER A 368 -9.02 5.47 -0.84
N ALA A 369 -8.59 5.51 0.42
CA ALA A 369 -8.11 6.73 1.05
C ALA A 369 -6.66 7.05 0.65
N VAL A 370 -6.41 8.31 0.29
CA VAL A 370 -5.11 8.79 -0.17
C VAL A 370 -4.80 10.16 0.41
N VAL A 371 -3.52 10.45 0.60
CA VAL A 371 -3.03 11.83 0.84
C VAL A 371 -2.37 12.34 -0.43
N LEU A 372 -2.38 13.66 -0.61
CA LEU A 372 -1.78 14.34 -1.75
C LEU A 372 -0.45 14.97 -1.31
N ARG A 373 0.58 14.83 -2.14
CA ARG A 373 1.86 15.53 -1.98
C ARG A 373 1.63 17.03 -2.20
N SER A 374 2.10 17.85 -1.26
CA SER A 374 1.97 19.32 -1.25
C SER A 374 3.12 20.02 -1.94
#